data_AF-A0A1H6AGA8-F1
#
_entry.id   AF-A0A1H6AGA8-F1
#
_cell.length_a   1.000
_cell.length_b   1.000
_cell.length_c   1.000
_cell.angle_alpha   90.00
_cell.angle_beta   90.00
_cell.angle_gamma   90.00
#
_symmetry.space_group_name_H-M   'P 1'
#
loop_
_entity.id
_entity.type
_entity.pdbx_description
1 polymer ?
#
loop_
_entity_poly.entity_id
_entity_poly.type
_entity_poly.pdbx_seq_one_letter_code
_entity_poly.pdbx_strand_id
1 'polypeptide(L)'
;MRRSFTGLAALLTLAVVAQFFLAAAGAFDTAPNDESFQPHRALGYGIILLAVLATVAAAAARMPGRIIGMSGLVAGLAVVQVVIRGIAKAFDDTGGSTAAGELVFGLHAVNGLAILAVAVMLVRQARQPSRAAAPTGQAP
;
A
#
# COMPACT_ATOMS: atom_id res chain seq x y z
N MET A 1 -14.88 -16.82 2.73
CA MET A 1 -14.72 -15.37 2.48
C MET A 1 -13.75 -14.71 3.45
N ARG A 2 -14.01 -14.68 4.77
CA ARG A 2 -13.15 -13.95 5.71
C ARG A 2 -11.71 -14.48 5.79
N ARG A 3 -11.52 -15.81 5.87
CA ARG A 3 -10.18 -16.43 5.83
C ARG A 3 -9.44 -16.12 4.53
N SER A 4 -10.14 -16.21 3.40
CA SER A 4 -9.62 -15.87 2.07
C SER A 4 -9.18 -14.41 1.99
N PHE A 5 -10.00 -13.49 2.51
CA PHE A 5 -9.65 -12.06 2.58
C PHE A 5 -8.45 -11.80 3.50
N THR A 6 -8.37 -12.46 4.66
CA THR A 6 -7.19 -12.36 5.53
C THR A 6 -5.92 -12.84 4.82
N GLY A 7 -6.01 -13.91 4.03
CA GLY A 7 -4.91 -14.36 3.17
C GLY A 7 -4.51 -13.32 2.14
N LEU A 8 -5.49 -12.71 1.46
CA LEU A 8 -5.25 -11.63 0.49
C LEU A 8 -4.61 -10.40 1.13
N ALA A 9 -5.09 -9.99 2.31
CA ALA A 9 -4.51 -8.88 3.06
C ALA A 9 -3.07 -9.20 3.52
N ALA A 10 -2.79 -10.44 3.91
CA ALA A 10 -1.43 -10.87 4.27
C ALA A 10 -0.50 -10.86 3.06
N LEU A 11 -0.97 -11.35 1.91
CA LEU A 11 -0.22 -11.29 0.64
C LEU A 11 0.08 -9.84 0.24
N LEU A 12 -0.89 -8.93 0.37
CA LEU A 12 -0.69 -7.51 0.11
C LEU A 12 0.40 -6.91 1.02
N THR A 13 0.36 -7.21 2.33
CA THR A 13 1.41 -6.76 3.26
C THR A 13 2.78 -7.33 2.89
N LEU A 14 2.87 -8.62 2.53
CA LEU A 14 4.13 -9.23 2.11
C LEU A 14 4.67 -8.60 0.82
N ALA A 15 3.80 -8.30 -0.14
CA ALA A 15 4.17 -7.59 -1.36
C ALA A 15 4.73 -6.19 -1.05
N VAL A 16 4.11 -5.46 -0.13
CA VAL A 16 4.63 -4.15 0.33
C VAL A 16 5.99 -4.29 1.01
N VAL A 17 6.21 -5.32 1.84
CA VAL A 17 7.54 -5.56 2.44
C VAL A 17 8.58 -5.89 1.36
N ALA A 18 8.25 -6.76 0.40
CA ALA A 18 9.11 -7.05 -0.73
C ALA A 18 9.42 -5.79 -1.56
N GLN A 19 8.47 -4.85 -1.66
CA GLN A 19 8.67 -3.59 -2.37
C GLN A 19 9.77 -2.72 -1.75
N PHE A 20 9.88 -2.69 -0.41
CA PHE A 20 10.99 -2.02 0.28
C PHE A 20 12.32 -2.70 0.00
N PHE A 21 12.35 -4.04 0.01
CA PHE A 21 13.55 -4.80 -0.35
C PHE A 21 14.00 -4.48 -1.79
N LEU A 22 13.08 -4.46 -2.76
CA LEU A 22 13.40 -4.14 -4.15
C LEU A 22 13.82 -2.67 -4.33
N ALA A 23 13.25 -1.75 -3.55
CA ALA A 23 13.69 -0.34 -3.54
C ALA A 23 15.14 -0.23 -3.05
N ALA A 24 15.46 -0.90 -1.94
CA ALA A 24 16.80 -0.94 -1.40
C ALA A 24 17.77 -1.60 -2.38
N ALA A 25 17.39 -2.74 -2.99
CA ALA A 25 18.22 -3.43 -3.98
C ALA A 25 18.58 -2.51 -5.17
N GLY A 26 17.62 -1.76 -5.70
CA GLY A 26 17.90 -0.79 -6.78
C GLY A 26 18.76 0.39 -6.35
N ALA A 27 18.59 0.87 -5.10
CA ALA A 27 19.36 1.98 -4.53
C ALA A 27 20.81 1.61 -4.18
N PHE A 28 21.05 0.35 -3.81
CA PHE A 28 22.38 -0.19 -3.48
C PHE A 28 23.01 -0.96 -4.63
N ASP A 29 22.49 -0.83 -5.85
CA ASP A 29 23.15 -1.34 -7.05
C ASP A 29 24.53 -0.69 -7.22
N THR A 30 25.49 -1.37 -7.85
CA THR A 30 26.84 -0.82 -8.07
C THR A 30 26.86 0.29 -9.13
N ALA A 31 25.82 0.35 -9.98
CA ALA A 31 25.58 1.42 -10.93
C ALA A 31 24.07 1.79 -10.93
N PRO A 32 23.57 2.45 -9.87
CA PRO A 32 22.16 2.80 -9.75
C PRO A 32 21.70 3.65 -10.93
N ASN A 33 20.65 3.20 -11.60
CA ASN A 33 20.03 3.88 -12.74
C ASN A 33 18.52 3.60 -12.73
N ASP A 34 17.77 4.16 -13.67
CA ASP A 34 16.33 3.95 -13.69
C ASP A 34 15.98 2.45 -13.87
N GLU A 35 16.78 1.68 -14.61
CA GLU A 35 16.57 0.25 -14.84
C GLU A 35 16.76 -0.61 -13.58
N SER A 36 17.66 -0.24 -12.65
CA SER A 36 17.89 -0.98 -11.40
C SER A 36 16.63 -1.02 -10.52
N PHE A 37 15.72 -0.07 -10.68
CA PHE A 37 14.42 -0.02 -9.99
C PHE A 37 13.28 -0.68 -10.79
N GLN A 38 13.53 -1.32 -11.93
CA GLN A 38 12.47 -1.93 -12.74
C GLN A 38 11.65 -2.98 -11.95
N PRO A 39 12.26 -3.91 -11.18
CA PRO A 39 11.50 -4.88 -10.40
C PRO A 39 10.61 -4.21 -9.34
N HIS A 40 11.13 -3.16 -8.69
CA HIS A 40 10.37 -2.35 -7.75
C HIS A 40 9.17 -1.67 -8.44
N ARG A 41 9.35 -1.07 -9.62
CA ARG A 41 8.23 -0.49 -10.36
C ARG A 41 7.19 -1.53 -10.77
N ALA A 42 7.62 -2.67 -11.28
CA ALA A 42 6.73 -3.75 -11.70
C ALA A 42 5.88 -4.26 -10.54
N LEU A 43 6.51 -4.56 -9.39
CA LEU A 43 5.78 -4.97 -8.19
C LEU A 43 4.88 -3.85 -7.67
N GLY A 44 5.29 -2.58 -7.77
CA GLY A 44 4.49 -1.42 -7.40
C GLY A 44 3.14 -1.36 -8.12
N TYR A 45 3.13 -1.56 -9.44
CA TYR A 45 1.88 -1.66 -10.20
C TYR A 45 1.05 -2.90 -9.80
N GLY A 46 1.72 -4.02 -9.51
CA GLY A 46 1.07 -5.21 -8.96
C GLY A 46 0.39 -4.95 -7.61
N ILE A 47 1.00 -4.17 -6.72
CA ILE A 47 0.43 -3.78 -5.42
C ILE A 47 -0.81 -2.92 -5.60
N ILE A 48 -0.83 -1.98 -6.55
CA ILE A 48 -2.02 -1.19 -6.87
C ILE A 48 -3.17 -2.11 -7.26
N LEU A 49 -2.93 -3.00 -8.23
CA LEU A 49 -3.93 -3.97 -8.68
C LEU A 49 -4.41 -4.85 -7.51
N LEU A 50 -3.48 -5.39 -6.72
CA LEU A 50 -3.80 -6.27 -5.59
C LEU A 50 -4.62 -5.54 -4.51
N ALA A 51 -4.32 -4.27 -4.23
CA ALA A 51 -5.06 -3.46 -3.27
C ALA A 51 -6.48 -3.13 -3.77
N VAL A 52 -6.64 -2.83 -5.06
CA VAL A 52 -7.96 -2.65 -5.68
C VAL A 52 -8.77 -3.94 -5.60
N LEU A 53 -8.17 -5.08 -5.96
CA LEU A 53 -8.81 -6.39 -5.87
C LEU A 53 -9.20 -6.73 -4.42
N ALA A 54 -8.36 -6.41 -3.44
CA ALA A 54 -8.69 -6.57 -2.04
C ALA A 54 -9.88 -5.71 -1.63
N THR A 55 -9.94 -4.46 -2.10
CA THR A 55 -11.07 -3.55 -1.84
C THR A 55 -12.38 -4.10 -2.40
N VAL A 56 -12.36 -4.53 -3.67
CA VAL A 56 -13.52 -5.15 -4.33
C VAL A 56 -13.93 -6.43 -3.62
N ALA A 57 -12.98 -7.29 -3.25
CA ALA A 57 -13.27 -8.53 -2.52
C ALA A 57 -13.89 -8.26 -1.14
N ALA A 58 -13.41 -7.23 -0.41
CA ALA A 58 -13.98 -6.82 0.87
C ALA A 58 -15.42 -6.32 0.71
N ALA A 59 -15.68 -5.50 -0.32
CA ALA A 59 -17.01 -4.98 -0.62
C ALA A 59 -17.99 -6.09 -1.06
N ALA A 60 -17.56 -6.95 -1.98
CA ALA A 60 -18.35 -8.09 -2.45
C ALA A 60 -18.69 -9.07 -1.32
N ALA A 61 -17.75 -9.29 -0.39
CA ALA A 61 -17.98 -10.11 0.80
C ALA A 61 -18.73 -9.38 1.92
N ARG A 62 -19.19 -8.14 1.70
CA ARG A 62 -19.91 -7.28 2.66
C ARG A 62 -19.18 -7.17 4.00
N MET A 63 -17.86 -7.02 3.95
CA MET A 63 -17.03 -6.82 5.14
C MET A 63 -17.38 -5.48 5.82
N PRO A 64 -17.06 -5.31 7.12
CA PRO A 64 -17.23 -4.04 7.80
C PRO A 64 -16.63 -2.87 7.01
N GLY A 65 -17.34 -1.73 6.96
CA GLY A 65 -16.93 -0.56 6.17
C GLY A 65 -15.51 -0.09 6.45
N ARG A 66 -15.00 -0.28 7.68
CA ARG A 66 -13.61 0.00 8.04
C ARG A 66 -12.59 -0.85 7.27
N ILE A 67 -12.87 -2.13 7.03
CA ILE A 67 -12.00 -3.03 6.24
C ILE A 67 -12.01 -2.62 4.76
N ILE A 68 -13.19 -2.29 4.22
CA ILE A 68 -13.32 -1.78 2.85
C ILE A 68 -12.56 -0.46 2.70
N GLY A 69 -12.80 0.49 3.60
CA GLY A 69 -12.13 1.79 3.59
C GLY A 69 -10.61 1.69 3.73
N MET A 70 -10.10 0.79 4.59
CA MET A 70 -8.65 0.59 4.74
C MET A 70 -8.00 -0.08 3.53
N SER A 71 -8.65 -1.07 2.92
CA SER A 71 -8.14 -1.65 1.67
C SER A 71 -8.15 -0.63 0.53
N GLY A 72 -9.20 0.18 0.43
CA GLY A 72 -9.28 1.30 -0.51
C GLY A 72 -8.22 2.37 -0.24
N LEU A 73 -7.94 2.66 1.03
CA LEU A 73 -6.88 3.58 1.44
C LEU A 73 -5.50 3.08 0.98
N VAL A 74 -5.19 1.78 1.12
CA VAL A 74 -3.93 1.22 0.58
C VAL A 74 -3.85 1.43 -0.93
N ALA A 75 -4.93 1.19 -1.68
CA ALA A 75 -4.95 1.41 -3.12
C ALA A 75 -4.72 2.90 -3.47
N GLY A 76 -5.41 3.81 -2.78
CA GLY A 76 -5.24 5.25 -2.98
C GLY A 76 -3.83 5.73 -2.67
N LEU A 77 -3.25 5.32 -1.54
CA LEU A 77 -1.87 5.66 -1.18
C LEU A 77 -0.86 5.08 -2.18
N ALA A 78 -1.12 3.89 -2.73
CA ALA A 78 -0.28 3.30 -3.77
C ALA A 78 -0.34 4.09 -5.10
N VAL A 79 -1.49 4.66 -5.46
CA VAL A 79 -1.58 5.61 -6.59
C VAL A 79 -0.82 6.90 -6.28
N VAL A 80 -0.93 7.41 -5.05
CA VAL A 80 -0.16 8.59 -4.59
C VAL A 80 1.36 8.37 -4.74
N GLN A 81 1.86 7.14 -4.62
CA GLN A 81 3.28 6.86 -4.89
C GLN A 81 3.72 7.24 -6.32
N VAL A 82 2.86 6.97 -7.31
CA VAL A 82 3.13 7.31 -8.71
C VAL A 82 3.06 8.82 -8.92
N VAL A 83 2.09 9.48 -8.28
CA VAL A 83 1.94 10.94 -8.32
C VAL A 83 3.15 11.64 -7.71
N ILE A 84 3.64 11.20 -6.55
CA ILE A 84 4.85 11.75 -5.90
C ILE A 84 6.05 11.65 -6.85
N ARG A 85 6.28 10.48 -7.48
CA ARG A 85 7.36 10.32 -8.46
C ARG A 85 7.21 11.27 -9.65
N GLY A 86 5.99 11.42 -10.18
CA GLY A 86 5.72 12.32 -11.31
C GLY A 86 5.99 13.79 -10.97
N ILE A 87 5.55 14.24 -9.80
CA ILE A 87 5.80 15.61 -9.33
C ILE A 87 7.29 15.84 -9.08
N ALA A 88 7.98 14.91 -8.42
CA ALA A 88 9.42 15.01 -8.19
C ALA A 88 10.19 15.16 -9.52
N LYS A 89 9.85 14.34 -10.53
CA LYS A 89 10.46 14.42 -11.86
C LYS A 89 10.21 15.76 -12.55
N ALA A 90 9.05 16.38 -12.36
CA ALA A 90 8.75 17.69 -12.95
C ALA A 90 9.62 18.83 -12.37
N PHE A 91 10.21 18.64 -11.19
CA PHE A 91 11.22 19.57 -10.66
C PHE A 91 12.61 19.39 -11.28
N ASP A 92 12.87 18.25 -11.94
CA ASP A 92 14.18 17.90 -12.51
C ASP A 92 14.35 18.31 -13.99
N ASP A 93 13.36 18.98 -14.58
CA ASP A 93 13.31 19.36 -16.01
C ASP A 93 14.46 20.29 -16.48
N THR A 94 15.37 20.69 -15.59
CA THR A 94 16.57 21.50 -15.90
C THR A 94 17.86 20.69 -16.12
N GLY A 95 17.79 19.36 -16.27
CA GLY A 95 18.94 18.53 -16.70
C GLY A 95 19.77 17.90 -15.57
N GLY A 96 19.19 17.77 -14.38
CA GLY A 96 19.80 17.11 -13.21
C GLY A 96 18.82 17.06 -12.04
N SER A 97 19.13 16.27 -11.00
CA SER A 97 18.30 16.24 -9.79
C SER A 97 18.36 17.60 -9.10
N THR A 98 17.19 18.10 -8.69
CA THR A 98 17.11 19.32 -7.87
C THR A 98 16.90 18.95 -6.41
N ALA A 99 17.40 19.77 -5.48
CA ALA A 99 17.13 19.57 -4.06
C ALA A 99 15.63 19.53 -3.74
N ALA A 100 14.82 20.33 -4.47
CA ALA A 100 13.37 20.30 -4.37
C ALA A 100 12.78 18.96 -4.84
N GLY A 101 13.20 18.46 -6.01
CA GLY A 101 12.79 17.16 -6.54
C GLY A 101 13.15 16.01 -5.61
N GLU A 102 14.36 16.01 -5.05
CA GLU A 102 14.82 15.01 -4.08
C GLU A 102 14.00 15.03 -2.77
N LEU A 103 13.73 16.22 -2.22
CA LEU A 103 12.90 16.36 -1.01
C LEU A 103 11.46 15.88 -1.26
N VAL A 104 10.87 16.23 -2.40
CA VAL A 104 9.54 15.75 -2.79
C VAL A 104 9.56 14.24 -2.99
N PHE A 105 10.59 13.69 -3.64
CA PHE A 105 10.73 12.25 -3.81
C PHE A 105 10.89 11.53 -2.47
N GLY A 106 11.52 12.14 -1.46
CA GLY A 106 11.58 11.61 -0.10
C GLY A 106 10.20 11.29 0.51
N LEU A 107 9.14 12.01 0.11
CA LEU A 107 7.76 11.71 0.52
C LEU A 107 7.30 10.33 0.04
N HIS A 108 7.88 9.78 -1.02
CA HIS A 108 7.60 8.43 -1.52
C HIS A 108 7.91 7.37 -0.45
N ALA A 109 9.06 7.51 0.21
CA ALA A 109 9.46 6.60 1.29
C ALA A 109 8.52 6.72 2.50
N VAL A 110 8.16 7.95 2.90
CA VAL A 110 7.23 8.21 4.01
C VAL A 110 5.84 7.63 3.72
N ASN A 111 5.31 7.87 2.52
CA ASN A 111 4.04 7.29 2.07
C ASN A 111 4.12 5.75 2.02
N GLY A 112 5.27 5.18 1.67
CA GLY A 112 5.50 3.73 1.71
C GLY A 112 5.33 3.16 3.11
N LEU A 113 5.85 3.86 4.12
CA LEU A 113 5.69 3.45 5.53
C LEU A 113 4.23 3.55 5.97
N ALA A 114 3.50 4.59 5.53
CA ALA A 114 2.07 4.71 5.77
C ALA A 114 1.27 3.54 5.15
N ILE A 115 1.58 3.17 3.91
CA ILE A 115 1.00 2.00 3.24
C ILE A 115 1.23 0.73 4.04
N LEU A 116 2.47 0.49 4.48
CA LEU A 116 2.82 -0.69 5.28
C LEU A 116 2.03 -0.71 6.61
N ALA A 117 1.96 0.41 7.31
CA ALA A 117 1.21 0.54 8.56
C ALA A 117 -0.27 0.19 8.35
N VAL A 118 -0.92 0.76 7.33
CA VAL A 118 -2.33 0.48 7.01
C VAL A 118 -2.53 -0.98 6.60
N ALA A 119 -1.63 -1.57 5.80
CA ALA A 119 -1.70 -2.96 5.39
C ALA A 119 -1.58 -3.93 6.58
N VAL A 120 -0.66 -3.68 7.52
CA VAL A 120 -0.54 -4.44 8.77
C VAL A 120 -1.80 -4.31 9.63
N MET A 121 -2.33 -3.09 9.76
CA MET A 121 -3.60 -2.87 10.48
C MET A 121 -4.75 -3.63 9.82
N LEU A 122 -4.79 -3.72 8.49
CA LEU A 122 -5.81 -4.44 7.74
C LEU A 122 -5.79 -5.93 8.06
N VAL A 123 -4.61 -6.54 8.08
CA VAL A 123 -4.43 -7.95 8.48
C VAL A 123 -4.90 -8.17 9.92
N ARG A 124 -4.54 -7.29 10.86
CA ARG A 124 -4.94 -7.40 12.27
C ARG A 124 -6.45 -7.36 12.42
N GLN A 125 -7.13 -6.42 11.74
CA GLN A 125 -8.59 -6.29 11.81
C GLN A 125 -9.33 -7.43 11.09
N ALA A 126 -8.78 -7.93 9.97
CA ALA A 126 -9.35 -9.08 9.26
C ALA A 126 -9.32 -10.37 10.11
N ARG A 127 -8.42 -10.47 11.10
CA ARG A 127 -8.33 -11.61 12.02
C ARG A 127 -9.27 -11.53 13.23
N GLN A 128 -9.60 -10.33 13.73
CA GLN A 128 -10.42 -10.19 14.95
C GLN A 128 -11.85 -10.71 14.74
N PRO A 129 -12.43 -11.59 15.56
CA PRO A 129 -13.82 -12.02 15.41
C PRO A 129 -14.77 -10.82 15.41
N SER A 130 -15.84 -10.85 14.59
CA SER A 130 -16.91 -9.86 14.70
C SER A 130 -17.46 -9.95 16.12
N ARG A 131 -17.33 -8.88 16.93
CA ARG A 131 -18.03 -8.80 18.21
C ARG A 131 -19.52 -8.95 17.90
N ALA A 132 -20.15 -10.01 18.40
CA ALA A 132 -21.61 -10.12 18.37
C ALA A 132 -22.17 -8.87 19.07
N ALA A 133 -23.17 -8.22 18.46
CA ALA A 133 -23.91 -7.18 19.14
C ALA A 133 -24.41 -7.78 20.46
N ALA A 134 -24.07 -7.15 21.59
CA ALA A 134 -24.59 -7.57 22.88
C ALA A 134 -26.13 -7.57 22.79
N PRO A 135 -26.83 -8.60 23.28
CA PRO A 135 -28.28 -8.59 23.32
C PRO A 135 -28.71 -7.32 24.07
N THR A 136 -29.42 -6.42 23.40
CA THR A 136 -30.13 -5.34 24.06
C THR A 136 -31.08 -6.00 25.06
N GLY A 137 -30.76 -5.85 26.34
CA GLY A 137 -31.48 -6.50 27.43
C GLY A 137 -32.98 -6.25 27.31
N GLN A 138 -33.76 -7.32 27.42
CA GLN A 138 -35.17 -7.22 27.77
C GLN A 138 -35.25 -6.50 29.12
N ALA A 139 -35.86 -5.31 29.12
CA ALA A 139 -36.29 -4.65 30.35
C ALA A 139 -37.58 -5.32 30.87
N PRO A 140 -37.78 -5.39 32.20
CA PRO A 140 -38.88 -6.11 32.85
C PRO A 140 -40.27 -5.54 32.55
#